data_AF-A0AA96N4E7-F1
#
_entry.id   AF-A0AA96N4E7-F1
#
_cell.length_a   1.000
_cell.length_b   1.000
_cell.length_c   1.000
_cell.angle_alpha   90.00
_cell.angle_beta   90.00
_cell.angle_gamma   90.00
#
_symmetry.space_group_name_H-M   'P 1'
#
loop_
_entity.id
_entity.type
_entity.pdbx_description
1 polymer ?
#
loop_
_entity_poly.entity_id
_entity_poly.type
_entity_poly.pdbx_seq_one_letter_code
_entity_poly.pdbx_strand_id
1 'polypeptide(L)'
;MKEELQTFCRENGMSASGSKQEIAERIAAFLETGDIQKPLRKTNQSTAKAPQEELSLETVITENHRCSQAVRAFFKSVILNFHFSTYIQNYFKENSGKTYRDVVDAWHEEQQRLKDPAYKTDIAPQFEYNQFIRDFFADPCNKGKSRKDATSAWNTVKKLPGSNKYIPS
;
A
#
# COMPACT_ATOMS: atom_id res chain seq x y z
N MET A 1 -6.32 -12.75 -3.11
CA MET A 1 -4.83 -12.74 -3.15
C MET A 1 -4.10 -12.34 -1.87
N LYS A 2 -4.77 -12.20 -0.73
CA LYS A 2 -4.13 -12.47 0.59
C LYS A 2 -4.82 -13.66 1.24
N GLU A 3 -6.14 -13.71 1.12
CA GLU A 3 -6.96 -14.83 1.57
C GLU A 3 -6.49 -16.18 1.03
N GLU A 4 -6.19 -16.31 -0.27
CA GLU A 4 -5.65 -17.56 -0.84
C GLU A 4 -4.33 -17.99 -0.19
N LEU A 5 -3.41 -17.03 0.05
CA LEU A 5 -2.16 -17.32 0.75
C LEU A 5 -2.42 -17.72 2.20
N GLN A 6 -3.40 -17.09 2.86
CA GLN A 6 -3.80 -17.42 4.22
C GLN A 6 -4.46 -18.81 4.31
N THR A 7 -5.27 -19.18 3.31
CA THR A 7 -5.87 -20.52 3.19
C THR A 7 -4.78 -21.57 3.04
N PHE A 8 -3.84 -21.37 2.11
CA PHE A 8 -2.69 -22.27 1.93
C PHE A 8 -1.90 -22.45 3.24
N CYS A 9 -1.62 -21.36 3.96
CA CYS A 9 -0.95 -21.46 5.26
C CYS A 9 -1.75 -22.30 6.26
N ARG A 10 -3.06 -22.08 6.38
CA ARG A 10 -3.91 -22.82 7.33
C ARG A 10 -3.99 -24.30 7.01
N GLU A 11 -4.11 -24.67 5.72
CA GLU A 11 -4.14 -26.05 5.26
C GLU A 11 -2.83 -26.80 5.55
N ASN A 12 -1.70 -26.10 5.54
CA ASN A 12 -0.37 -26.65 5.80
C ASN A 12 0.12 -26.42 7.24
N GLY A 13 -0.76 -26.06 8.18
CA GLY A 13 -0.38 -25.87 9.59
C GLY A 13 0.55 -24.67 9.86
N MET A 14 0.72 -23.78 8.89
CA MET A 14 1.54 -22.58 8.98
C MET A 14 0.76 -21.38 9.52
N SER A 15 1.47 -20.39 10.07
CA SER A 15 0.83 -19.13 10.45
C SER A 15 0.34 -18.36 9.22
N ALA A 16 -0.93 -17.93 9.27
CA ALA A 16 -1.55 -17.04 8.29
C ALA A 16 -1.46 -15.54 8.67
N SER A 17 -0.65 -15.18 9.67
CA SER A 17 -0.45 -13.80 10.13
C SER A 17 0.65 -13.06 9.37
N GLY A 18 0.52 -11.75 9.28
CA GLY A 18 1.46 -10.85 8.59
C GLY A 18 0.84 -10.13 7.39
N SER A 19 1.64 -9.30 6.74
CA SER A 19 1.40 -8.69 5.44
C SER A 19 1.36 -9.75 4.33
N LYS A 20 0.87 -9.39 3.12
CA LYS A 20 0.84 -10.30 1.97
C LYS A 20 2.25 -10.82 1.64
N GLN A 21 3.23 -9.93 1.71
CA GLN A 21 4.64 -10.25 1.44
C GLN A 21 5.21 -11.21 2.49
N GLU A 22 5.04 -10.93 3.78
CA GLU A 22 5.52 -11.82 4.85
C GLU A 22 4.88 -13.23 4.77
N ILE A 23 3.63 -13.32 4.32
CA ILE A 23 2.97 -14.62 4.10
C ILE A 23 3.56 -15.30 2.85
N ALA A 24 3.77 -14.58 1.75
CA ALA A 24 4.35 -15.12 0.52
C ALA A 24 5.79 -15.63 0.72
N GLU A 25 6.64 -14.86 1.42
CA GLU A 25 8.01 -15.26 1.77
C GLU A 25 8.03 -16.52 2.65
N ARG A 26 7.10 -16.63 3.60
CA ARG A 26 6.96 -17.83 4.44
C ARG A 26 6.56 -19.06 3.62
N ILE A 27 5.64 -18.90 2.68
CA ILE A 27 5.23 -19.97 1.77
C ILE A 27 6.40 -20.39 0.88
N ALA A 28 7.16 -19.44 0.32
CA ALA A 28 8.33 -19.73 -0.50
C ALA A 28 9.38 -20.55 0.28
N ALA A 29 9.70 -20.12 1.51
CA ALA A 29 10.62 -20.87 2.38
C ALA A 29 10.12 -22.29 2.69
N PHE A 30 8.83 -22.47 2.97
CA PHE A 30 8.23 -23.79 3.21
C PHE A 30 8.30 -24.69 1.97
N LEU A 31 8.06 -24.15 0.78
CA LEU A 31 8.14 -24.92 -0.47
C LEU A 31 9.58 -25.34 -0.80
N GLU A 32 10.57 -24.54 -0.41
CA GLU A 32 11.99 -24.84 -0.65
C GLU A 32 12.59 -25.81 0.38
N THR A 33 12.27 -25.66 1.67
CA THR A 33 12.94 -26.41 2.75
C THR A 33 12.03 -27.36 3.53
N GLY A 34 10.71 -27.22 3.43
CA GLY A 34 9.73 -27.94 4.24
C GLY A 34 9.55 -27.41 5.66
N ASP A 35 10.28 -26.36 6.06
CA ASP A 35 10.24 -25.86 7.45
C ASP A 35 9.12 -24.87 7.71
N ILE A 36 8.41 -25.07 8.83
CA ILE A 36 7.36 -24.16 9.30
C ILE A 36 7.98 -23.01 10.11
N GLN A 37 8.21 -21.89 9.44
CA GLN A 37 8.72 -20.67 10.06
C GLN A 37 7.64 -19.96 10.90
N LYS A 38 7.94 -19.70 12.19
CA LYS A 38 7.06 -18.92 13.06
C LYS A 38 7.11 -17.43 12.69
N PRO A 39 5.97 -16.71 12.74
CA PRO A 39 5.96 -15.27 12.47
C PRO A 39 6.80 -14.54 13.53
N LEU A 40 7.69 -13.66 13.08
CA LEU A 40 8.41 -12.74 13.95
C LEU A 40 7.39 -11.83 14.66
N ARG A 41 7.16 -12.09 15.95
CA ARG A 41 6.33 -11.20 16.79
C ARG A 41 7.11 -9.90 17.02
N LYS A 42 6.77 -8.86 16.28
CA LYS A 42 7.11 -7.49 16.70
C LYS A 42 6.27 -7.19 17.94
N THR A 43 6.92 -6.99 19.08
CA THR A 43 6.27 -6.49 20.28
C THR A 43 5.75 -5.09 19.95
N ASN A 44 4.43 -4.96 19.82
CA ASN A 44 3.81 -3.66 19.76
C ASN A 44 4.01 -3.02 21.14
N GLN A 45 5.00 -2.14 21.25
CA GLN A 45 5.06 -1.22 22.38
C GLN A 45 3.77 -0.42 22.30
N SER A 46 2.86 -0.73 23.23
CA SER A 46 1.67 0.07 23.49
C SER A 46 2.17 1.43 23.93
N THR A 47 2.28 2.37 22.99
CA THR A 47 2.39 3.79 23.33
C THR A 47 1.11 4.11 24.08
N ALA A 48 1.23 4.30 25.40
CA ALA A 48 0.15 4.80 26.23
C ALA A 48 -0.53 5.96 25.49
N LYS A 49 -1.86 6.04 25.53
CA LYS A 49 -2.61 7.18 24.98
C LYS A 49 -2.05 8.45 25.62
N ALA A 50 -1.14 9.12 24.92
CA ALA A 50 -0.82 10.50 25.21
C ALA A 50 -2.14 11.29 25.14
N PRO A 51 -2.30 12.33 25.97
CA PRO A 51 -3.39 13.29 25.78
C PRO A 51 -3.45 13.66 24.29
N GLN A 52 -4.65 13.77 23.72
CA GLN A 52 -4.78 14.32 22.37
C GLN A 52 -4.33 15.78 22.44
N GLU A 53 -3.04 16.02 22.26
CA GLU A 53 -2.53 17.34 21.91
C GLU A 53 -3.23 17.74 20.60
N GLU A 54 -3.83 18.92 20.62
CA GLU A 54 -4.46 19.48 19.42
C GLU A 54 -3.40 19.55 18.31
N LEU A 55 -3.62 18.79 17.24
CA LEU A 55 -2.74 18.80 16.09
C LEU A 55 -2.78 20.18 15.45
N SER A 56 -1.62 20.71 15.12
CA SER A 56 -1.46 22.00 14.46
C SER A 56 -0.45 21.89 13.31
N LEU A 57 -0.30 22.95 12.52
CA LEU A 57 0.72 22.98 11.47
C LEU A 57 2.14 22.90 12.03
N GLU A 58 2.34 23.28 13.29
CA GLU A 58 3.63 23.22 13.97
C GLU A 58 3.90 21.85 14.62
N THR A 59 2.94 20.91 14.55
CA THR A 59 3.15 19.55 15.05
C THR A 59 4.30 18.88 14.32
N VAL A 60 5.29 18.41 15.07
CA VAL A 60 6.49 17.75 14.56
C VAL A 60 6.22 16.26 14.31
N ILE A 61 6.71 15.77 13.17
CA ILE A 61 6.69 14.36 12.78
C ILE A 61 7.66 13.58 13.67
N THR A 62 7.16 12.53 14.32
CA THR A 62 7.96 11.65 15.18
C THR A 62 8.38 10.38 14.43
N GLU A 63 9.44 9.71 14.87
CA GLU A 63 9.96 8.48 14.23
C GLU A 63 8.91 7.35 14.14
N ASN A 64 7.97 7.31 15.07
CA ASN A 64 6.88 6.33 15.11
C ASN A 64 5.54 6.93 14.67
N HIS A 65 5.57 7.94 13.79
CA HIS A 65 4.37 8.63 13.31
C HIS A 65 3.37 7.64 12.72
N ARG A 66 2.09 7.84 13.05
CA ARG A 66 0.98 7.05 12.52
C ARG A 66 0.02 7.96 11.75
N CYS A 67 -0.30 7.57 10.52
CA CYS A 67 -1.37 8.14 9.71
C CYS A 67 -2.76 7.75 10.26
N SER A 68 -3.09 8.23 11.46
CA SER A 68 -4.32 7.89 12.18
C SER A 68 -5.53 8.68 11.65
N GLN A 69 -6.73 8.32 12.11
CA GLN A 69 -7.94 9.08 11.77
C GLN A 69 -7.90 10.52 12.28
N ALA A 70 -7.30 10.76 13.46
CA ALA A 70 -7.14 12.11 14.00
C ALA A 70 -6.22 12.97 13.12
N VAL A 71 -5.09 12.41 12.69
CA VAL A 71 -4.18 13.07 11.75
C VAL A 71 -4.87 13.34 10.42
N ARG A 72 -5.66 12.37 9.92
CA ARG A 72 -6.46 12.56 8.71
C ARG A 72 -7.47 13.71 8.84
N ALA A 73 -8.18 13.78 9.97
CA ALA A 73 -9.17 14.81 10.23
C ALA A 73 -8.53 16.20 10.27
N PHE A 74 -7.37 16.32 10.92
CA PHE A 74 -6.56 17.53 10.91
C PHE A 74 -6.17 17.94 9.48
N PHE A 75 -5.53 17.07 8.70
CA PHE A 75 -5.12 17.48 7.35
C PHE A 75 -6.31 17.79 6.44
N LYS A 76 -7.47 17.17 6.65
CA LYS A 76 -8.71 17.52 5.93
C LYS A 76 -9.26 18.90 6.30
N SER A 77 -9.03 19.40 7.51
CA SER A 77 -9.45 20.76 7.87
C SER A 77 -8.57 21.82 7.21
N VAL A 78 -7.32 21.49 6.88
CA VAL A 78 -6.38 22.39 6.18
C VAL A 78 -6.46 22.23 4.66
N ILE A 79 -6.61 21.00 4.17
CA ILE A 79 -6.62 20.64 2.76
C ILE A 79 -7.91 19.87 2.45
N LEU A 80 -8.83 20.50 1.71
CA LEU A 80 -10.17 19.96 1.43
C LEU A 80 -10.17 18.54 0.85
N ASN A 81 -9.27 18.27 -0.12
CA ASN A 81 -9.21 16.99 -0.83
C ASN A 81 -8.10 16.05 -0.31
N PHE A 82 -7.71 16.22 0.95
CA PHE A 82 -6.61 15.47 1.52
C PHE A 82 -6.84 13.96 1.52
N HIS A 83 -5.80 13.24 1.11
CA HIS A 83 -5.67 11.81 1.26
C HIS A 83 -4.20 11.44 1.50
N PHE A 84 -3.98 10.36 2.23
CA PHE A 84 -2.64 9.79 2.40
C PHE A 84 -2.25 8.98 1.17
N SER A 85 -1.55 9.61 0.23
CA SER A 85 -0.87 8.91 -0.85
C SER A 85 0.29 8.07 -0.32
N THR A 86 0.83 7.16 -1.13
CA THR A 86 2.06 6.42 -0.80
C THR A 86 3.23 7.38 -0.57
N TYR A 87 3.32 8.44 -1.38
CA TYR A 87 4.35 9.47 -1.23
C TYR A 87 4.27 10.15 0.13
N ILE A 88 3.09 10.61 0.55
CA ILE A 88 2.93 11.29 1.84
C ILE A 88 3.18 10.35 3.01
N GLN A 89 2.75 9.09 2.90
CA GLN A 89 3.07 8.08 3.93
C GLN A 89 4.57 7.82 4.06
N ASN A 90 5.33 7.84 2.95
CA ASN A 90 6.78 7.73 2.99
C ASN A 90 7.43 9.02 3.49
N TYR A 91 6.88 10.18 3.13
CA TYR A 91 7.32 11.47 3.65
C TYR A 91 7.33 11.50 5.18
N PHE A 92 6.26 11.01 5.83
CA PHE A 92 6.23 10.88 7.29
C PHE A 92 7.33 10.00 7.86
N LYS A 93 7.68 8.89 7.19
CA LYS A 93 8.72 7.97 7.67
C LYS A 93 10.13 8.54 7.53
N GLU A 94 10.37 9.25 6.43
CA GLU A 94 11.70 9.73 6.04
C GLU A 94 12.03 11.10 6.61
N ASN A 95 11.04 11.85 7.10
CA ASN A 95 11.20 13.25 7.52
C ASN A 95 10.82 13.48 9.00
N SER A 96 11.29 12.61 9.89
CA SER A 96 11.18 12.87 11.34
C SER A 96 11.88 14.19 11.70
N GLY A 97 11.25 15.00 12.55
CA GLY A 97 11.70 16.35 12.89
C GLY A 97 11.13 17.47 12.01
N LYS A 98 10.55 17.17 10.84
CA LYS A 98 9.77 18.16 10.09
C LYS A 98 8.38 18.39 10.69
N THR A 99 7.71 19.44 10.27
CA THR A 99 6.38 19.85 10.75
C THR A 99 5.26 19.39 9.83
N TYR A 100 4.02 19.48 10.30
CA TYR A 100 2.84 19.26 9.47
C TYR A 100 2.67 20.32 8.38
N ARG A 101 3.20 21.53 8.56
CA ARG A 101 3.31 22.53 7.49
C ARG A 101 4.10 21.99 6.31
N ASP A 102 5.25 21.37 6.58
CA ASP A 102 6.07 20.76 5.52
C ASP A 102 5.34 19.61 4.80
N VAL A 103 4.44 18.90 5.49
CA VAL A 103 3.59 17.85 4.88
C VAL A 103 2.55 18.48 3.95
N VAL A 104 1.96 19.61 4.34
CA VAL A 104 1.01 20.36 3.49
C VAL A 104 1.70 20.78 2.20
N ASP A 105 2.91 21.33 2.30
CA ASP A 105 3.71 21.74 1.13
C ASP A 105 4.04 20.53 0.25
N ALA A 106 4.55 19.45 0.83
CA ALA A 106 4.83 18.21 0.11
C ALA A 106 3.59 17.62 -0.59
N TRP A 107 2.40 17.73 0.03
CA TRP A 107 1.14 17.29 -0.56
C TRP A 107 0.79 18.13 -1.79
N HIS A 108 0.91 19.46 -1.70
CA HIS A 108 0.66 20.35 -2.82
C HIS A 108 1.64 20.12 -3.97
N GLU A 109 2.93 19.93 -3.69
CA GLU A 109 3.92 19.56 -4.69
C GLU A 109 3.58 18.23 -5.39
N GLU A 110 3.14 17.22 -4.64
CA GLU A 110 2.65 15.96 -5.22
C GLU A 110 1.47 16.22 -6.16
N GLN A 111 0.51 17.04 -5.76
CA GLN A 111 -0.63 17.36 -6.63
C GLN A 111 -0.18 18.08 -7.91
N GLN A 112 0.87 18.90 -7.87
CA GLN A 112 1.41 19.52 -9.09
C GLN A 112 2.10 18.49 -9.99
N ARG A 113 2.90 17.58 -9.42
CA ARG A 113 3.52 16.48 -10.19
C ARG A 113 2.46 15.59 -10.86
N LEU A 114 1.36 15.30 -10.18
CA LEU A 114 0.26 14.50 -10.70
C LEU A 114 -0.51 15.15 -11.86
N LYS A 115 -0.35 16.46 -12.10
CA LYS A 115 -0.94 17.14 -13.27
C LYS A 115 -0.18 16.87 -14.56
N ASP A 116 1.09 16.47 -14.48
CA ASP A 116 1.88 16.12 -15.64
C ASP A 116 1.43 14.74 -16.17
N PRO A 117 0.91 14.64 -17.41
CA PRO A 117 0.51 13.36 -18.00
C PRO A 117 1.67 12.37 -18.17
N ALA A 118 2.91 12.86 -18.22
CA ALA A 118 4.11 12.03 -18.30
C ALA A 118 4.49 11.44 -16.94
N TYR A 119 4.04 12.04 -15.84
CA TYR A 119 4.34 11.57 -14.50
C TYR A 119 3.54 10.31 -14.17
N LYS A 120 4.26 9.22 -13.87
CA LYS A 120 3.69 7.95 -13.44
C LYS A 120 4.16 7.62 -12.04
N THR A 121 3.23 7.36 -11.14
CA THR A 121 3.54 6.88 -9.79
C THR A 121 3.98 5.43 -9.84
N ASP A 122 5.00 5.08 -9.05
CA ASP A 122 5.37 3.68 -8.89
C ASP A 122 4.31 2.93 -8.07
N ILE A 123 3.95 1.71 -8.51
CA ILE A 123 3.07 0.82 -7.76
C ILE A 123 3.94 -0.31 -7.22
N ALA A 124 4.07 -0.35 -5.90
CA ALA A 124 4.87 -1.36 -5.25
C ALA A 124 4.40 -2.79 -5.60
N PRO A 125 5.31 -3.78 -5.73
CA PRO A 125 5.02 -5.10 -6.30
C PRO A 125 3.87 -5.87 -5.64
N GLN A 126 3.60 -5.63 -4.36
CA GLN A 126 2.51 -6.25 -3.61
C GLN A 126 1.10 -5.87 -4.13
N PHE A 127 0.98 -4.76 -4.87
CA PHE A 127 -0.27 -4.23 -5.41
C PHE A 127 -0.52 -4.67 -6.86
N GLU A 128 -0.24 -5.94 -7.17
CA GLU A 128 -0.35 -6.53 -8.51
C GLU A 128 -1.67 -6.23 -9.22
N TYR A 129 -2.80 -6.27 -8.50
CA TYR A 129 -4.10 -5.92 -9.06
C TYR A 129 -4.13 -4.48 -9.61
N ASN A 130 -3.63 -3.52 -8.85
CA ASN A 130 -3.63 -2.11 -9.27
C ASN A 130 -2.71 -1.91 -10.47
N GLN A 131 -1.55 -2.58 -10.47
CA GLN A 131 -0.61 -2.55 -11.60
C GLN A 131 -1.25 -3.16 -12.85
N PHE A 132 -1.88 -4.34 -12.73
CA PHE A 132 -2.58 -5.00 -13.82
C PHE A 132 -3.66 -4.12 -14.43
N ILE A 133 -4.50 -3.49 -13.61
CA ILE A 133 -5.58 -2.61 -14.09
C ILE A 133 -5.00 -1.40 -14.82
N ARG A 134 -3.90 -0.82 -14.32
CA ARG A 134 -3.22 0.30 -14.98
C ARG A 134 -2.68 -0.11 -16.35
N ASP A 135 -1.99 -1.25 -16.41
CA ASP A 135 -1.41 -1.75 -17.66
C ASP A 135 -2.49 -2.15 -18.67
N PHE A 136 -3.57 -2.77 -18.21
CA PHE A 136 -4.73 -3.09 -19.04
C PHE A 136 -5.30 -1.85 -19.75
N PHE A 137 -5.46 -0.74 -19.05
CA PHE A 137 -5.99 0.50 -19.66
C PHE A 137 -4.93 1.32 -20.41
N ALA A 138 -3.65 1.07 -20.19
CA ALA A 138 -2.57 1.68 -20.97
C ALA A 138 -2.46 1.06 -22.37
N ASP A 139 -2.98 -0.15 -22.56
CA ASP A 139 -2.99 -0.84 -23.85
C ASP A 139 -4.03 -0.23 -24.82
N PRO A 140 -3.60 0.29 -25.99
CA PRO A 140 -4.51 0.81 -27.02
C PRO A 140 -5.58 -0.19 -27.49
N CYS A 141 -5.30 -1.50 -27.45
CA CYS A 141 -6.24 -2.57 -27.81
C CYS A 141 -7.43 -2.67 -26.84
N ASN A 142 -7.32 -2.10 -25.65
CA ASN A 142 -8.38 -2.06 -24.64
C ASN A 142 -9.13 -0.72 -24.61
N LYS A 143 -8.91 0.17 -25.58
CA LYS A 143 -9.64 1.44 -25.66
C LYS A 143 -11.14 1.20 -25.72
N GLY A 144 -11.89 1.86 -24.84
CA GLY A 144 -13.35 1.72 -24.73
C GLY A 144 -13.82 0.56 -23.85
N LYS A 145 -12.93 -0.31 -23.37
CA LYS A 145 -13.29 -1.35 -22.40
C LYS A 145 -13.63 -0.73 -21.04
N SER A 146 -14.49 -1.41 -20.30
CA SER A 146 -14.97 -0.98 -19.00
C SER A 146 -14.07 -1.49 -17.86
N ARG A 147 -14.24 -0.92 -16.67
CA ARG A 147 -13.64 -1.48 -15.43
C ARG A 147 -14.05 -2.93 -15.19
N LYS A 148 -15.26 -3.33 -15.59
CA LYS A 148 -15.74 -4.70 -15.43
C LYS A 148 -14.92 -5.66 -16.30
N ASP A 149 -14.53 -5.24 -17.49
CA ASP A 149 -13.70 -6.02 -18.41
C ASP A 149 -12.28 -6.21 -17.86
N ALA A 150 -11.67 -5.15 -17.35
CA ALA A 150 -10.36 -5.21 -16.71
C ALA A 150 -10.36 -6.15 -15.49
N THR A 151 -11.40 -6.06 -14.64
CA THR A 151 -11.58 -6.97 -13.50
C THR A 151 -11.80 -8.42 -13.94
N SER A 152 -12.54 -8.64 -15.03
CA SER A 152 -12.74 -9.98 -15.60
C SER A 152 -11.41 -10.57 -16.08
N ALA A 153 -10.62 -9.79 -16.84
CA ALA A 153 -9.30 -10.19 -17.32
C ALA A 153 -8.36 -10.53 -16.14
N TRP A 154 -8.32 -9.70 -15.10
CA TRP A 154 -7.57 -9.98 -13.88
C TRP A 154 -7.99 -11.31 -13.23
N ASN A 155 -9.29 -11.56 -13.13
CA ASN A 155 -9.82 -12.79 -12.53
C ASN A 155 -9.47 -14.05 -13.33
N THR A 156 -9.21 -13.92 -14.62
CA THR A 156 -8.70 -15.00 -15.48
C THR A 156 -7.20 -15.18 -15.26
N VAL A 157 -6.40 -14.12 -15.41
CA VAL A 157 -4.94 -14.16 -15.32
C VAL A 157 -4.47 -14.68 -13.96
N LYS A 158 -5.10 -14.24 -12.87
CA LYS A 158 -4.72 -14.64 -11.51
C LYS A 158 -4.85 -16.14 -11.20
N LYS A 159 -5.60 -16.88 -12.02
CA LYS A 159 -5.80 -18.33 -11.85
C LYS A 159 -4.78 -19.15 -12.64
N LEU A 160 -4.08 -18.51 -13.57
CA LEU A 160 -3.07 -19.17 -14.39
C LEU A 160 -1.77 -19.30 -13.58
N PRO A 161 -0.99 -20.38 -13.80
CA PRO A 161 0.32 -20.49 -13.22
C PRO A 161 1.27 -19.43 -13.81
N GLY A 162 2.11 -18.83 -12.97
CA GLY A 162 3.13 -17.87 -13.38
C GLY A 162 2.83 -16.44 -12.94
N SER A 163 3.28 -15.46 -13.73
CA SER A 163 3.17 -14.05 -13.39
C SER A 163 1.76 -13.52 -13.63
N ASN A 164 1.23 -12.78 -12.66
CA ASN A 164 -0.08 -12.12 -12.78
C ASN A 164 -0.02 -10.79 -13.54
N LYS A 165 1.08 -10.50 -14.24
CA LYS A 165 1.25 -9.25 -14.99
C LYS A 165 0.33 -9.24 -16.21
N TYR A 166 -0.15 -8.06 -16.57
CA TYR A 166 -0.86 -7.86 -17.82
C TYR A 166 0.10 -8.10 -19.00
N ILE A 167 -0.35 -8.86 -20.00
CA ILE A 167 0.38 -9.09 -21.24
C ILE A 167 -0.40 -8.35 -22.34
N PRO A 168 0.18 -7.30 -22.94
CA PRO A 168 -0.44 -6.58 -24.05
C PRO A 168 -0.74 -7.53 -25.22
N SER A 169 -1.86 -7.28 -25.91
CA SER A 169 -2.29 -8.05 -27.09
C SER A 169 -2.05 -7.27 -28.38
#